data_AF-A0A7C0YTQ4-F1
#
_entry.id   AF-A0A7C0YTQ4-F1
#
_cell.length_a   1.000
_cell.length_b   1.000
_cell.length_c   1.000
_cell.angle_alpha   90.00
_cell.angle_beta   90.00
_cell.angle_gamma   90.00
#
_symmetry.space_group_name_H-M   'P 1'
#
loop_
_entity.id
_entity.type
_entity.pdbx_description
1 polymer ?
#
loop_
_entity_poly.entity_id
_entity_poly.type
_entity_poly.pdbx_seq_one_letter_code
_entity_poly.pdbx_strand_id
1 'polypeptide(L)' 'MNTITIPKKLIKNNDLVVIERKDFEKLSKENKELRLAIKAILGGELALRQRKTRSLRNFLKSKFPKYAKNH' A
#
# COMPACT_ATOMS: atom_id res chain seq x y z
N MET A 1 13.52 9.03 25.77
CA MET A 1 12.83 7.80 25.34
C MET A 1 11.36 8.17 25.13
N ASN A 2 10.93 8.40 23.88
CA ASN A 2 9.56 8.86 23.58
C ASN A 2 8.70 7.68 23.15
N THR A 3 7.71 7.34 23.95
CA THR A 3 6.75 6.27 23.70
C THR A 3 5.44 6.83 23.15
N ILE A 4 4.72 6.01 22.38
CA ILE A 4 3.37 6.33 21.88
C ILE A 4 2.40 5.36 22.52
N THR A 5 1.28 5.89 23.01
CA THR A 5 0.14 5.09 23.50
C THR A 5 -0.91 4.99 22.41
N ILE A 6 -1.42 3.77 22.18
CA ILE A 6 -2.48 3.54 21.19
C ILE A 6 -3.84 3.90 21.83
N PRO A 7 -4.66 4.76 21.20
CA PRO A 7 -5.97 5.12 21.73
C PRO A 7 -6.88 3.91 21.93
N LYS A 8 -7.54 3.86 23.09
CA LYS A 8 -8.45 2.78 23.52
C LYS A 8 -9.50 2.36 22.48
N LYS A 9 -9.95 3.28 21.63
CA LYS A 9 -10.91 3.01 20.54
C LYS A 9 -10.40 2.03 19.47
N LEU A 10 -9.08 1.83 19.37
CA LEU A 10 -8.45 0.92 18.42
C LEU A 10 -8.23 -0.49 18.99
N ILE A 11 -8.58 -0.72 20.26
CA ILE A 11 -8.28 -1.94 21.01
C ILE A 11 -9.62 -2.52 21.50
N LYS A 12 -9.86 -3.81 21.25
CA LYS A 12 -11.14 -4.46 21.63
C LYS A 12 -11.27 -4.66 23.15
N ASN A 13 -10.16 -4.72 23.86
CA ASN A 13 -10.08 -4.92 25.30
C ASN A 13 -9.46 -3.68 25.98
N ASN A 14 -9.53 -3.61 27.31
CA ASN A 14 -8.90 -2.55 28.14
C ASN A 14 -7.34 -2.60 28.15
N ASP A 15 -6.74 -3.23 27.15
CA ASP A 15 -5.29 -3.47 27.12
C ASP A 15 -4.56 -2.22 26.66
N LEU A 16 -3.56 -1.77 27.42
CA LEU A 16 -2.69 -0.66 27.05
C LEU A 16 -1.47 -1.21 26.32
N VAL A 17 -1.33 -0.84 25.04
CA VAL A 17 -0.13 -1.15 24.25
C VAL A 17 0.77 0.08 24.24
N VAL A 18 1.96 -0.07 24.82
CA VAL A 18 3.03 0.94 24.80
C VAL A 18 4.14 0.44 23.88
N ILE A 19 4.48 1.24 22.89
CA ILE A 19 5.57 0.95 21.95
C ILE A 19 6.46 2.16 21.77
N GLU A 20 7.68 1.92 21.31
CA GLU A 20 8.56 3.00 20.92
C GLU A 20 8.00 3.74 19.71
N ARG A 21 8.17 5.06 19.71
CA ARG A 21 7.72 5.92 18.61
C ARG A 21 8.28 5.47 17.26
N LYS A 22 9.55 5.09 17.21
CA LYS A 22 10.25 4.68 15.98
C LYS A 22 9.61 3.43 15.37
N ASP A 23 9.26 2.45 16.20
CA ASP A 23 8.63 1.21 15.76
C ASP A 23 7.20 1.45 15.28
N PHE A 24 6.46 2.32 15.97
CA PHE A 24 5.13 2.72 15.52
C PHE A 24 5.18 3.39 14.14
N GLU A 25 6.08 4.35 13.94
CA GLU A 25 6.23 5.07 12.68
C GLU A 25 6.62 4.11 11.54
N LYS A 26 7.53 3.17 11.80
CA LYS A 26 7.92 2.12 10.86
C LYS A 26 6.72 1.24 10.47
N LEU A 27 6.02 0.67 11.45
CA LEU A 27 4.84 -0.17 11.23
C LEU A 27 3.72 0.59 10.50
N SER A 28 3.51 1.86 10.82
CA SER A 28 2.52 2.71 10.16
C SER A 28 2.85 2.93 8.69
N LYS A 29 4.12 3.18 8.38
CA LYS A 29 4.61 3.33 7.00
C LYS A 29 4.44 2.04 6.21
N GLU A 30 4.90 0.92 6.74
CA GLU A 30 4.80 -0.41 6.11
C GLU A 30 3.34 -0.79 5.87
N ASN A 31 2.44 -0.54 6.83
CA ASN A 31 1.01 -0.77 6.65
C ASN A 31 0.39 0.08 5.53
N LYS A 32 0.83 1.34 5.38
CA LYS A 32 0.36 2.20 4.30
C LYS A 32 0.80 1.67 2.94
N GLU A 33 2.07 1.27 2.81
CA GLU A 33 2.63 0.69 1.59
C GLU A 33 1.94 -0.63 1.24
N LEU A 34 1.72 -1.50 2.23
CA LEU A 34 1.02 -2.77 2.06
C LEU A 34 -0.43 -2.55 1.59
N ARG A 35 -1.16 -1.59 2.16
CA ARG A 35 -2.52 -1.25 1.70
C ARG A 35 -2.54 -0.78 0.25
N LEU A 36 -1.55 -0.03 -0.20
CA LEU A 36 -1.43 0.41 -1.59
C LEU A 36 -1.14 -0.78 -2.51
N ALA A 37 -0.23 -1.67 -2.11
CA ALA A 37 0.09 -2.88 -2.86
C ALA A 37 -1.13 -3.79 -3.02
N ILE A 38 -1.88 -4.05 -1.93
CA ILE A 38 -3.10 -4.86 -1.95
C ILE A 38 -4.14 -4.25 -2.89
N LYS A 39 -4.36 -2.93 -2.83
CA LYS A 39 -5.29 -2.23 -3.75
C LYS A 39 -4.87 -2.39 -5.21
N ALA A 40 -3.57 -2.27 -5.52
CA ALA A 40 -3.07 -2.45 -6.86
C ALA A 40 -3.26 -3.89 -7.37
N ILE A 41 -3.01 -4.89 -6.52
CA ILE A 41 -3.22 -6.31 -6.84
C ILE A 41 -4.69 -6.59 -7.13
N LEU A 42 -5.60 -6.19 -6.23
CA LEU A 42 -7.04 -6.38 -6.40
C LEU A 42 -7.56 -5.67 -7.66
N GLY A 43 -7.09 -4.45 -7.92
CA GLY A 43 -7.43 -3.71 -9.14
C GLY A 43 -6.94 -4.43 -10.41
N GLY A 44 -5.74 -4.99 -10.37
CA GLY A 44 -5.17 -5.81 -11.45
C GLY A 44 -5.98 -7.08 -11.69
N GLU A 45 -6.37 -7.78 -10.63
CA GLU A 45 -7.16 -9.01 -10.73
C GLU A 45 -8.56 -8.76 -11.30
N LEU A 46 -9.23 -7.69 -10.85
CA LEU A 46 -10.52 -7.27 -11.41
C LEU A 46 -10.40 -6.92 -12.90
N ALA A 47 -9.35 -6.19 -13.28
CA ALA A 47 -9.10 -5.86 -14.69
C ALA A 47 -8.84 -7.11 -15.55
N LEU A 48 -8.09 -8.09 -15.01
CA LEU A 48 -7.87 -9.39 -15.65
C LEU A 48 -9.18 -10.14 -15.88
N ARG A 49 -10.01 -10.28 -14.83
CA ARG A 49 -11.32 -10.95 -14.93
C ARG A 49 -12.25 -10.28 -15.95
N GLN A 50 -12.20 -8.95 -16.06
CA GLN A 50 -12.99 -8.17 -17.01
C GLN A 50 -12.37 -8.10 -18.42
N ARG A 51 -11.26 -8.79 -18.68
CA ARG A 51 -10.48 -8.71 -19.93
C ARG A 51 -10.03 -7.28 -20.28
N LYS A 52 -9.93 -6.39 -19.29
CA LYS A 52 -9.44 -5.00 -19.41
C LYS A 52 -7.93 -4.96 -19.23
N THR A 53 -7.21 -5.82 -19.95
CA THR A 53 -5.75 -5.84 -19.95
C THR A 53 -5.19 -5.13 -21.16
N ARG A 54 -3.94 -4.66 -21.04
CA ARG A 54 -3.18 -4.11 -22.16
C ARG A 54 -1.74 -4.57 -22.04
N SER A 55 -1.04 -4.68 -23.17
CA SER A 55 0.38 -4.97 -23.15
C SER A 55 1.16 -3.87 -22.41
N LEU A 56 2.28 -4.25 -21.79
CA LEU A 56 3.16 -3.32 -21.10
C LEU A 56 3.60 -2.18 -22.03
N ARG A 57 3.91 -2.48 -23.29
CA ARG A 57 4.27 -1.48 -24.30
C ARG A 57 3.17 -0.44 -24.51
N ASN A 58 1.91 -0.87 -24.64
CA ASN A 58 0.78 0.04 -24.82
C ASN A 58 0.49 0.85 -23.55
N PHE A 59 0.66 0.25 -22.38
CA PHE A 59 0.60 0.96 -21.11
C PHE A 59 1.63 2.10 -21.06
N LEU A 60 2.90 1.76 -21.28
CA LEU A 60 4.01 2.72 -21.25
C LEU A 60 3.80 3.84 -22.27
N LYS A 61 3.40 3.55 -23.51
CA LYS A 61 3.08 4.60 -24.50
C LYS A 61 2.01 5.57 -24.01
N SER A 62 0.97 5.09 -23.34
CA SER A 62 -0.17 5.93 -22.91
C SER A 62 0.06 6.73 -21.62
N LYS A 63 0.83 6.19 -20.66
CA LYS A 63 0.99 6.78 -19.31
C LYS A 63 2.40 7.27 -19.04
N PHE A 64 3.40 6.67 -19.68
CA PHE A 64 4.82 6.91 -19.44
C PHE A 64 5.60 6.95 -20.76
N PRO A 65 5.24 7.85 -21.70
CA PRO A 65 5.78 7.83 -23.06
C PRO A 65 7.30 7.97 -23.12
N LYS A 66 7.91 8.59 -22.12
CA LYS A 66 9.38 8.71 -21.98
C LYS A 66 10.08 7.34 -21.87
N TYR A 67 9.42 6.34 -21.29
CA TYR A 67 9.96 4.99 -21.08
C TYR A 67 9.60 4.01 -22.21
N ALA A 68 8.69 4.40 -23.10
CA ALA A 68 8.23 3.56 -24.20
C ALA A 68 9.22 3.49 -25.38
N LYS A 69 10.27 4.33 -25.39
CA LYS A 69 11.27 4.38 -26.48
C LYS A 69 12.34 3.28 -26.40
N ASN A 70 12.48 2.61 -25.26
CA ASN A 70 13.55 1.64 -25.00
C ASN A 70 13.05 0.17 -24.93
N HIS A 71 11.80 -0.12 -25.34
CA HIS A 71 11.19 -1.47 -25.38
C HIS A 71 10.34 -1.73 -26.64
#